data_AF-A0A8T2SZL9-F1
#
_entry.id   AF-A0A8T2SZL9-F1
#
_cell.length_a   1.000
_cell.length_b   1.000
_cell.length_c   1.000
_cell.angle_alpha   90.00
_cell.angle_beta   90.00
_cell.angle_gamma   90.00
#
_symmetry.space_group_name_H-M   'P 1'
#
loop_
_entity.id
_entity.type
_entity.pdbx_description
1 polymer ?
#
loop_
_entity_poly.entity_id
_entity_poly.type
_entity_poly.pdbx_seq_one_letter_code
_entity_poly.pdbx_strand_id
1 'polypeptide(L)'
;MVEHFMQEYDTDQNNQITVEEFLNGTEKWCKDLKLHSQSNIVEKRDEAEEYLNDLISLEQEEEEEAEGENPPTKSQIIRKAIFLLIIGTVLAAVFADPLVDAVNDFSTASYIPSFFISFVLLPFASNSSEAVSSILFAARKRKKNMSLTYSQIYGGVTMNNTMGLGIFLAVVYFRGLVWDFSSEVVIVCLVVIVMGLLASFRRIFPTWMAGIALILYPISLGLVAILDYVVGWE
;
A
#
# COMPACT_ATOMS: atom_id res chain seq x y z
N MET A 1 5.08 -24.88 -35.52
CA MET A 1 6.13 -24.30 -34.64
C MET A 1 7.50 -24.35 -35.34
N VAL A 2 7.97 -25.52 -35.78
CA VAL A 2 9.23 -25.65 -36.54
C VAL A 2 9.19 -24.90 -37.89
N GLU A 3 8.08 -24.98 -38.63
CA GLU A 3 7.92 -24.24 -39.91
C GLU A 3 7.95 -22.71 -39.76
N HIS A 4 7.41 -22.19 -38.65
CA HIS A 4 7.42 -20.75 -38.34
C HIS A 4 8.84 -20.28 -38.00
N PHE A 5 9.58 -21.08 -37.23
CA PHE A 5 10.99 -20.82 -36.94
C PHE A 5 11.83 -20.84 -38.22
N MET A 6 11.55 -21.78 -39.12
CA MET A 6 12.25 -21.89 -40.39
C MET A 6 11.99 -20.65 -41.26
N GLN A 7 10.73 -20.24 -41.44
CA GLN A 7 10.39 -19.04 -42.21
C GLN A 7 10.97 -17.72 -41.66
N GLU A 8 11.22 -17.65 -40.36
CA GLU A 8 11.59 -16.40 -39.68
C GLU A 8 13.10 -16.23 -39.53
N TYR A 9 13.86 -17.34 -39.55
CA TYR A 9 15.32 -17.37 -39.41
C TYR A 9 16.05 -17.70 -40.72
N ASP A 10 15.47 -18.51 -41.61
CA ASP A 10 16.04 -18.88 -42.91
C ASP A 10 15.88 -17.72 -43.90
N THR A 11 16.93 -16.90 -44.03
CA THR A 11 16.88 -15.65 -44.81
C THR A 11 17.20 -15.91 -46.28
N ASP A 12 17.97 -16.96 -46.57
CA ASP A 12 18.34 -17.36 -47.92
C ASP A 12 17.42 -18.44 -48.53
N GLN A 13 16.42 -18.90 -47.78
CA GLN A 13 15.41 -19.89 -48.16
C GLN A 13 15.99 -21.25 -48.57
N ASN A 14 17.14 -21.60 -48.00
CA ASN A 14 17.85 -22.84 -48.36
C ASN A 14 17.36 -24.07 -47.57
N ASN A 15 16.34 -23.91 -46.71
CA ASN A 15 15.80 -24.91 -45.78
C ASN A 15 16.84 -25.43 -44.76
N GLN A 16 17.85 -24.63 -44.41
CA GLN A 16 18.86 -24.90 -43.38
C GLN A 16 19.17 -23.60 -42.60
N ILE A 17 19.11 -23.65 -41.27
CA ILE A 17 19.48 -22.47 -40.47
C ILE A 17 20.99 -22.52 -40.22
N THR A 18 21.73 -21.59 -40.83
CA THR A 18 23.15 -21.41 -40.54
C THR A 18 23.37 -20.73 -39.18
N VAL A 19 24.57 -20.85 -38.62
CA VAL A 19 24.90 -20.24 -37.30
C VAL A 19 24.75 -18.72 -37.35
N GLU A 20 25.06 -18.08 -38.49
CA GLU A 20 24.93 -16.63 -38.67
C GLU A 20 23.46 -16.19 -38.74
N GLU A 21 22.61 -16.94 -39.43
CA GLU A 21 21.17 -16.72 -39.47
C GLU A 21 20.51 -16.91 -38.11
N PHE A 22 20.96 -17.93 -37.36
CA PHE A 22 20.53 -18.14 -35.99
C PHE A 22 20.89 -16.97 -35.08
N LEU A 23 22.13 -16.48 -35.16
CA LEU A 23 22.60 -15.34 -34.35
C LEU A 23 21.86 -14.04 -34.73
N ASN A 24 21.65 -13.77 -36.02
CA ASN A 24 20.91 -12.59 -36.47
C ASN A 24 19.42 -12.66 -36.08
N GLY A 25 18.78 -13.81 -36.25
CA GLY A 25 17.38 -13.99 -35.87
C GLY A 25 17.17 -13.89 -34.37
N THR A 26 18.10 -14.42 -33.55
CA THR A 26 18.04 -14.28 -32.09
C THR A 26 18.30 -12.84 -31.64
N GLU A 27 19.20 -12.10 -32.31
CA GLU A 27 19.41 -10.67 -32.03
C GLU A 27 18.17 -9.83 -32.37
N LYS A 28 17.54 -10.10 -33.52
CA LYS A 28 16.29 -9.46 -33.93
C LYS A 28 15.16 -9.75 -32.94
N TRP A 29 15.00 -11.01 -32.57
CA TRP A 29 14.00 -11.43 -31.58
C TRP A 29 14.23 -10.78 -30.21
N CYS A 30 15.48 -10.65 -29.77
CA CYS A 30 15.84 -9.94 -28.54
C CYS A 30 15.50 -8.44 -28.61
N LYS A 31 15.68 -7.79 -29.77
CA LYS A 31 15.26 -6.39 -30.00
C LYS A 31 13.75 -6.24 -30.00
N ASP A 32 13.02 -7.14 -30.64
CA ASP A 32 11.55 -7.11 -30.68
C ASP A 32 10.93 -7.35 -29.31
N LEU A 33 11.51 -8.24 -28.50
CA LEU A 33 11.12 -8.44 -27.10
C LEU A 33 11.35 -7.19 -26.25
N LYS A 34 12.49 -6.49 -26.44
CA LYS A 34 12.76 -5.23 -25.73
C LYS A 34 11.78 -4.14 -26.14
N LEU A 35 11.47 -4.03 -27.43
CA LEU A 35 10.48 -3.09 -27.97
C LEU A 35 9.07 -3.37 -27.42
N HIS A 36 8.61 -4.62 -27.45
CA HIS A 36 7.31 -5.01 -26.90
C HIS A 36 7.22 -4.83 -25.38
N SER A 37 8.30 -5.14 -24.66
CA SER A 37 8.35 -4.87 -23.22
C SER A 37 8.26 -3.37 -22.94
N GLN A 38 8.91 -2.53 -23.76
CA GLN A 38 8.89 -1.09 -23.58
C GLN A 38 7.53 -0.49 -23.97
N SER A 39 6.90 -0.95 -25.06
CA SER A 39 5.57 -0.51 -25.46
C SER A 39 4.50 -0.87 -24.43
N ASN A 40 4.51 -2.10 -23.92
CA ASN A 40 3.57 -2.54 -22.88
C ASN A 40 3.73 -1.76 -21.56
N ILE A 41 4.94 -1.32 -21.22
CA ILE A 41 5.19 -0.48 -20.05
C ILE A 41 4.67 0.94 -20.28
N VAL A 42 4.83 1.48 -21.49
CA VAL A 42 4.32 2.82 -21.85
C VAL A 42 2.79 2.83 -21.87
N GLU A 43 2.16 1.86 -22.51
CA GLU A 43 0.69 1.74 -22.59
C GLU A 43 0.06 1.64 -21.19
N LYS A 44 0.56 0.76 -20.33
CA LYS A 44 0.09 0.66 -18.93
C LYS A 44 0.31 1.92 -18.12
N ARG A 45 1.38 2.67 -18.42
CA ARG A 45 1.66 3.94 -17.74
C ARG A 45 0.68 5.01 -18.20
N ASP A 46 0.40 5.08 -19.50
CA ASP A 46 -0.50 6.07 -20.06
C ASP A 46 -1.93 5.84 -19.56
N GLU A 47 -2.38 4.58 -19.50
CA GLU A 47 -3.65 4.19 -18.86
C GLU A 47 -3.69 4.66 -17.39
N ALA A 48 -2.65 4.37 -16.60
CA ALA A 48 -2.59 4.77 -15.20
C ALA A 48 -2.57 6.30 -15.02
N GLU A 49 -1.92 7.04 -15.91
CA GLU A 49 -1.92 8.51 -15.91
C GLU A 49 -3.30 9.06 -16.27
N GLU A 50 -4.04 8.42 -17.19
CA GLU A 50 -5.43 8.78 -17.52
C GLU A 50 -6.37 8.62 -16.32
N TYR A 51 -6.37 7.44 -15.68
CA TYR A 51 -7.16 7.20 -14.47
C TYR A 51 -6.83 8.21 -13.36
N LEU A 52 -5.55 8.51 -13.16
CA LEU A 52 -5.12 9.45 -12.14
C LEU A 52 -5.63 10.87 -12.44
N ASN A 53 -5.60 11.30 -13.70
CA ASN A 53 -6.11 12.61 -14.09
C ASN A 53 -7.63 12.71 -13.89
N ASP A 54 -8.38 11.65 -14.18
CA ASP A 54 -9.82 11.57 -13.93
C ASP A 54 -10.16 11.73 -12.44
N LEU A 55 -9.42 11.03 -11.57
CA LEU A 55 -9.55 11.21 -10.11
C LEU A 55 -9.20 12.64 -9.67
N ILE A 56 -8.20 13.29 -10.28
CA ILE A 56 -7.81 14.67 -9.93
C ILE A 56 -8.94 15.63 -10.30
N SER A 57 -9.58 15.46 -11.47
CA SER A 57 -10.70 16.31 -11.87
C SER A 57 -11.88 16.16 -10.92
N LEU A 58 -12.24 14.94 -10.51
CA LEU A 58 -13.34 14.71 -9.58
C LEU A 58 -13.09 15.39 -8.21
N GLU A 59 -11.87 15.28 -7.67
CA GLU A 59 -11.52 15.93 -6.40
C GLU A 59 -11.53 17.46 -6.51
N GLN A 60 -11.16 18.02 -7.67
CA GLN A 60 -11.24 19.47 -7.92
C GLN A 60 -12.69 19.96 -8.01
N GLU A 61 -13.56 19.20 -8.67
CA GLU A 61 -15.00 19.52 -8.72
C GLU A 61 -15.63 19.51 -7.32
N GLU A 62 -15.28 18.54 -6.47
CA GLU A 62 -15.71 18.52 -5.06
C GLU A 62 -15.17 19.71 -4.24
N GLU A 63 -13.91 20.10 -4.45
CA GLU A 63 -13.30 21.28 -3.80
C GLU A 63 -14.02 22.59 -4.22
N GLU A 64 -14.33 22.75 -5.52
CA GLU A 64 -15.02 23.93 -6.05
C GLU A 64 -16.48 24.02 -5.60
N GLU A 65 -17.19 22.88 -5.52
CA GLU A 65 -18.55 22.83 -5.01
C GLU A 65 -18.61 23.20 -3.52
N ALA A 66 -17.60 22.79 -2.74
CA ALA A 66 -17.47 23.16 -1.33
C ALA A 66 -17.12 24.66 -1.13
N GLU A 67 -16.37 25.29 -2.04
CA GLU A 67 -16.08 26.73 -2.01
C GLU A 67 -17.26 27.61 -2.46
N GLY A 68 -18.18 27.07 -3.27
CA GLY A 68 -19.40 27.75 -3.72
C GLY A 68 -20.48 27.94 -2.66
N GLU A 69 -20.41 27.19 -1.55
CA GLU A 69 -21.27 27.40 -0.38
C GLU A 69 -20.81 28.60 0.46
N ASN A 70 -21.76 29.41 0.96
CA ASN A 70 -21.44 30.51 1.87
C ASN A 70 -20.59 30.00 3.04
N PRO A 71 -19.40 30.59 3.31
CA PRO A 71 -18.48 30.03 4.28
C PRO A 71 -19.14 29.98 5.66
N PRO A 72 -19.26 28.79 6.29
CA PRO A 72 -19.92 28.64 7.56
C PRO A 72 -19.21 29.48 8.63
N THR A 73 -19.99 30.05 9.55
CA THR A 73 -19.42 30.80 10.69
C THR A 73 -18.54 29.86 11.52
N LYS A 74 -17.45 30.35 12.12
CA LYS A 74 -16.55 29.55 12.98
C LYS A 74 -17.30 28.70 14.01
N SER A 75 -18.36 29.24 14.61
CA SER A 75 -19.22 28.52 15.57
C SER A 75 -20.02 27.38 14.94
N GLN A 76 -20.44 27.50 13.68
CA GLN A 76 -21.11 26.41 12.95
C GLN A 76 -20.12 25.30 12.61
N ILE A 77 -18.90 25.64 12.19
CA ILE A 77 -17.84 24.66 11.91
C ILE A 77 -17.52 23.84 13.17
N ILE A 78 -17.31 24.52 14.31
CA ILE A 78 -17.00 23.85 15.58
C ILE A 78 -18.16 22.96 16.03
N ARG A 79 -19.41 23.43 15.94
CA ARG A 79 -20.59 22.62 16.29
C ARG A 79 -20.73 21.39 15.39
N LYS A 80 -20.55 21.56 14.08
CA LYS A 80 -20.57 20.46 13.11
C LYS A 80 -19.45 19.45 13.42
N ALA A 81 -18.23 19.91 13.67
CA ALA A 81 -17.10 19.05 14.01
C ALA A 81 -17.33 18.24 15.29
N ILE A 82 -17.79 18.89 16.37
CA ILE A 82 -18.10 18.19 17.63
C ILE A 82 -19.22 17.16 17.41
N PHE A 83 -20.26 17.53 16.68
CA PHE A 83 -21.38 16.63 16.38
C PHE A 83 -20.93 15.41 15.57
N LEU A 84 -20.14 15.61 14.50
CA LEU A 84 -19.57 14.53 13.71
C LEU A 84 -18.66 13.63 14.54
N LEU A 85 -17.85 14.19 15.44
CA LEU A 85 -16.95 13.42 16.31
C LEU A 85 -17.74 12.54 17.28
N ILE A 86 -18.79 13.08 17.91
CA ILE A 86 -19.65 12.31 18.83
C ILE A 86 -20.35 11.19 18.07
N ILE A 87 -20.96 11.49 16.92
CA ILE A 87 -21.64 10.47 16.09
C ILE A 87 -20.65 9.40 15.65
N GLY A 88 -19.49 9.79 15.12
CA GLY A 88 -18.46 8.84 14.69
C GLY A 88 -17.98 7.95 15.82
N THR A 89 -17.80 8.50 17.02
CA THR A 89 -17.43 7.73 18.23
C THR A 89 -18.52 6.73 18.61
N VAL A 90 -19.79 7.16 18.62
CA VAL A 90 -20.92 6.28 18.95
C VAL A 90 -21.05 5.17 17.91
N LEU A 91 -20.93 5.50 16.63
CA LEU A 91 -20.96 4.53 15.54
C LEU A 91 -19.82 3.51 15.70
N ALA A 92 -18.58 3.98 15.89
CA ALA A 92 -17.43 3.10 16.11
C ALA A 92 -17.64 2.16 17.31
N ALA A 93 -18.20 2.66 18.41
CA ALA A 93 -18.49 1.84 19.59
C ALA A 93 -19.59 0.79 19.32
N VAL A 94 -20.64 1.15 18.59
CA VAL A 94 -21.74 0.23 18.24
C VAL A 94 -21.30 -0.86 17.27
N PHE A 95 -20.40 -0.53 16.34
CA PHE A 95 -19.91 -1.45 15.31
C PHE A 95 -18.63 -2.20 15.70
N ALA A 96 -17.99 -1.88 16.82
CA ALA A 96 -16.76 -2.54 17.27
C ALA A 96 -16.98 -4.05 17.49
N ASP A 97 -17.98 -4.45 18.29
CA ASP A 97 -18.23 -5.86 18.57
C ASP A 97 -18.67 -6.63 17.31
N PRO A 98 -19.64 -6.15 16.50
CA PRO A 98 -19.99 -6.81 15.23
C PRO A 98 -18.84 -6.95 14.25
N LEU A 99 -17.89 -6.00 14.24
CA LEU A 99 -16.72 -6.08 13.38
C LEU A 99 -15.80 -7.24 13.81
N VAL A 100 -15.57 -7.40 15.11
CA VAL A 100 -14.76 -8.51 15.65
C VAL A 100 -15.42 -9.85 15.33
N ASP A 101 -16.74 -9.96 15.48
CA ASP A 101 -17.50 -11.17 15.13
C ASP A 101 -17.39 -11.47 13.62
N ALA A 102 -17.57 -10.46 12.77
CA ALA A 102 -17.44 -10.61 11.32
C ALA A 102 -16.04 -11.06 10.89
N VAL A 103 -14.98 -10.57 11.55
CA VAL A 103 -13.60 -11.01 11.31
C VAL A 103 -13.43 -12.49 11.65
N ASN A 104 -13.98 -12.94 12.78
CA ASN A 104 -13.90 -14.34 13.20
C ASN A 104 -14.71 -15.27 12.28
N ASP A 105 -15.91 -14.86 11.88
CA ASP A 105 -16.74 -15.61 10.93
C ASP A 105 -16.06 -15.69 9.56
N PHE A 106 -15.49 -14.59 9.08
CA PHE A 106 -14.75 -14.54 7.83
C PHE A 106 -13.47 -15.39 7.87
N SER A 107 -12.75 -15.38 8.99
CA SER A 107 -11.59 -16.23 9.24
C SER A 107 -11.95 -17.71 9.10
N THR A 108 -13.04 -18.12 9.76
CA THR A 108 -13.54 -19.49 9.76
C THR A 108 -14.01 -19.91 8.37
N ALA A 109 -14.73 -19.04 7.65
CA ALA A 109 -15.24 -19.33 6.31
C ALA A 109 -14.14 -19.40 5.24
N SER A 110 -13.12 -18.56 5.36
CA SER A 110 -12.04 -18.44 4.36
C SER A 110 -10.81 -19.31 4.68
N TYR A 111 -10.77 -19.97 5.84
CA TYR A 111 -9.61 -20.70 6.37
C TYR A 111 -8.34 -19.83 6.48
N ILE A 112 -8.51 -18.51 6.64
CA ILE A 112 -7.43 -17.55 6.85
C ILE A 112 -7.41 -17.19 8.32
N PRO A 113 -6.27 -17.28 9.04
CA PRO A 113 -6.21 -16.91 10.46
C PRO A 113 -6.70 -15.46 10.72
N SER A 114 -7.50 -15.26 11.77
CA SER A 114 -8.01 -13.93 12.17
C SER A 114 -6.90 -12.89 12.31
N PHE A 115 -5.70 -13.32 12.71
CA PHE A 115 -4.49 -12.48 12.72
C PHE A 115 -4.26 -11.76 11.39
N PHE A 116 -4.20 -12.47 10.26
CA PHE A 116 -3.93 -11.85 8.96
C PHE A 116 -5.05 -10.91 8.53
N ILE A 117 -6.29 -11.24 8.84
CA ILE A 117 -7.42 -10.36 8.54
C ILE A 117 -7.29 -9.06 9.34
N SER A 118 -6.99 -9.15 10.63
CA SER A 118 -6.86 -7.99 11.52
C SER A 118 -5.59 -7.15 11.31
N PHE A 119 -4.47 -7.76 10.93
CA PHE A 119 -3.18 -7.07 10.76
C PHE A 119 -2.86 -6.67 9.31
N VAL A 120 -3.50 -7.28 8.32
CA VAL A 120 -3.26 -6.99 6.89
C VAL A 120 -4.50 -6.38 6.26
N LEU A 121 -5.62 -7.09 6.28
CA LEU A 121 -6.81 -6.68 5.52
C LEU A 121 -7.50 -5.46 6.13
N LEU A 122 -7.73 -5.44 7.45
CA LEU A 122 -8.40 -4.33 8.10
C LEU A 122 -7.61 -3.01 8.00
N PRO A 123 -6.29 -2.97 8.27
CA PRO A 123 -5.52 -1.74 8.11
C PRO A 123 -5.41 -1.31 6.64
N PHE A 124 -5.34 -2.27 5.70
CA PHE A 124 -5.36 -1.95 4.28
C PHE A 124 -6.69 -1.31 3.86
N ALA A 125 -7.82 -1.88 4.29
CA ALA A 125 -9.14 -1.35 3.98
C ALA A 125 -9.38 0.01 4.65
N SER A 126 -9.09 0.12 5.95
CA SER A 126 -9.36 1.32 6.75
C SER A 126 -8.50 2.51 6.35
N ASN A 127 -7.27 2.30 5.87
CA ASN A 127 -6.37 3.39 5.45
C ASN A 127 -6.35 3.59 3.92
N SER A 128 -7.16 2.84 3.16
CA SER A 128 -7.18 2.91 1.69
C SER A 128 -7.51 4.32 1.17
N SER A 129 -8.50 4.98 1.77
CA SER A 129 -8.92 6.33 1.37
C SER A 129 -7.83 7.38 1.61
N GLU A 130 -7.08 7.28 2.72
CA GLU A 130 -5.94 8.15 3.02
C GLU A 130 -4.76 7.90 2.07
N ALA A 131 -4.53 6.64 1.69
CA ALA A 131 -3.51 6.29 0.71
C ALA A 131 -3.85 6.86 -0.67
N VAL A 132 -5.11 6.74 -1.12
CA VAL A 132 -5.57 7.28 -2.40
C VAL A 132 -5.47 8.80 -2.43
N SER A 133 -5.96 9.50 -1.40
CA SER A 133 -5.86 10.97 -1.34
C SER A 133 -4.41 11.46 -1.29
N SER A 134 -3.53 10.73 -0.59
CA SER A 134 -2.10 11.03 -0.57
C SER A 134 -1.45 10.86 -1.94
N ILE A 135 -1.80 9.79 -2.68
CA ILE A 135 -1.33 9.59 -4.06
C ILE A 135 -1.82 10.73 -4.94
N LEU A 136 -3.09 11.10 -4.82
CA LEU A 136 -3.72 12.16 -5.61
C LEU A 136 -3.07 13.52 -5.37
N PHE A 137 -2.81 13.85 -4.11
CA PHE A 137 -2.13 15.08 -3.72
C PHE A 137 -0.66 15.10 -4.19
N ALA A 138 0.03 13.95 -4.12
CA ALA A 138 1.39 13.82 -4.64
C ALA A 138 1.45 13.89 -6.18
N ALA A 139 0.40 13.41 -6.86
CA ALA A 139 0.27 13.41 -8.32
C ALA A 139 0.20 14.82 -8.93
N ARG A 140 -0.15 15.85 -8.14
CA ARG A 140 -0.10 17.25 -8.56
C ARG A 140 1.34 17.77 -8.83
N LYS A 141 2.39 16.92 -8.69
CA LYS A 141 3.81 17.11 -9.11
C LYS A 141 4.49 18.41 -8.64
N ARG A 142 3.99 19.07 -7.59
CA ARG A 142 4.64 20.23 -6.95
C ARG A 142 5.57 19.75 -5.83
N LYS A 143 6.83 20.19 -5.83
CA LYS A 143 7.83 19.83 -4.77
C LYS A 143 7.34 20.11 -3.35
N LYS A 144 6.62 21.22 -3.13
CA LYS A 144 6.04 21.58 -1.84
C LYS A 144 4.94 20.59 -1.40
N ASN A 145 4.14 20.12 -2.36
CA ASN A 145 3.05 19.18 -2.10
C ASN A 145 3.61 17.82 -1.69
N MET A 146 4.63 17.31 -2.39
CA MET A 146 5.25 16.02 -2.02
C MET A 146 5.83 15.99 -0.60
N SER A 147 6.50 17.06 -0.16
CA SER A 147 7.06 17.12 1.19
C SER A 147 5.96 17.24 2.25
N LEU A 148 4.86 17.94 1.92
CA LEU A 148 3.70 18.07 2.79
C LEU A 148 2.99 16.72 2.95
N THR A 149 2.70 16.01 1.84
CA THR A 149 2.12 14.66 1.88
C THR A 149 2.99 13.70 2.65
N TYR A 150 4.31 13.73 2.42
CA TYR A 150 5.23 12.90 3.17
C TYR A 150 5.13 13.14 4.68
N SER A 151 5.10 14.42 5.10
CA SER A 151 4.93 14.77 6.51
C SER A 151 3.56 14.37 7.07
N GLN A 152 2.50 14.44 6.26
CA GLN A 152 1.14 14.03 6.65
C GLN A 152 1.08 12.52 6.87
N ILE A 153 1.51 11.72 5.90
CA ILE A 153 1.57 10.26 6.02
C ILE A 153 2.44 9.85 7.21
N TYR A 154 3.64 10.43 7.31
CA TYR A 154 4.57 10.09 8.39
C TYR A 154 3.99 10.43 9.78
N GLY A 155 3.35 11.59 9.90
CA GLY A 155 2.65 12.00 11.12
C GLY A 155 1.48 11.07 11.46
N GLY A 156 0.64 10.75 10.47
CA GLY A 156 -0.51 9.86 10.61
C GLY A 156 -0.10 8.46 11.07
N VAL A 157 0.88 7.85 10.40
CA VAL A 157 1.40 6.51 10.76
C VAL A 157 2.04 6.51 12.14
N THR A 158 2.85 7.53 12.46
CA THR A 158 3.50 7.62 13.79
C THR A 158 2.47 7.78 14.89
N MET A 159 1.44 8.61 14.69
CA MET A 159 0.36 8.80 15.64
C MET A 159 -0.44 7.52 15.83
N ASN A 160 -0.88 6.88 14.74
CA ASN A 160 -1.68 5.66 14.78
C ASN A 160 -0.93 4.53 15.51
N ASN A 161 0.34 4.30 15.16
CA ASN A 161 1.12 3.24 15.77
C ASN A 161 1.46 3.53 17.25
N THR A 162 1.88 4.77 17.58
CA THR A 162 2.33 5.09 18.95
C THR A 162 1.15 5.23 19.92
N MET A 163 0.11 5.98 19.53
CA MET A 163 -1.08 6.14 20.36
C MET A 163 -1.90 4.85 20.41
N GLY A 164 -2.03 4.14 19.28
CA GLY A 164 -2.75 2.86 19.22
C GLY A 164 -2.12 1.83 20.16
N LEU A 165 -0.81 1.60 20.05
CA LEU A 165 -0.09 0.71 20.95
C LEU A 165 -0.18 1.18 22.42
N GLY A 166 -0.01 2.48 22.66
CA GLY A 166 -0.08 3.05 24.01
C GLY A 166 -1.44 2.88 24.69
N ILE A 167 -2.54 3.14 23.96
CA ILE A 167 -3.91 2.96 24.46
C ILE A 167 -4.20 1.47 24.67
N PHE A 168 -3.79 0.61 23.72
CA PHE A 168 -3.96 -0.84 23.85
C PHE A 168 -3.25 -1.40 25.09
N LEU A 169 -1.97 -1.06 25.28
CA LEU A 169 -1.19 -1.44 26.47
C LEU A 169 -1.80 -0.91 27.76
N ALA A 170 -2.31 0.33 27.77
CA ALA A 170 -2.98 0.89 28.93
C ALA A 170 -4.23 0.07 29.31
N VAL A 171 -5.05 -0.33 28.33
CA VAL A 171 -6.22 -1.18 28.57
C VAL A 171 -5.82 -2.55 29.10
N VAL A 172 -4.81 -3.20 28.49
CA VAL A 172 -4.29 -4.50 28.95
C VAL A 172 -3.82 -4.41 30.41
N TYR A 173 -3.05 -3.37 30.74
CA TYR A 173 -2.54 -3.14 32.09
C TYR A 173 -3.65 -2.91 33.12
N PHE A 174 -4.59 -2.00 32.84
CA PHE A 174 -5.66 -1.68 33.79
C PHE A 174 -6.71 -2.77 33.94
N ARG A 175 -6.92 -3.60 32.91
CA ARG A 175 -7.85 -4.73 32.94
C ARG A 175 -7.20 -6.04 33.39
N GLY A 176 -5.88 -6.07 33.54
CA GLY A 176 -5.14 -7.29 33.91
C GLY A 176 -5.26 -8.39 32.86
N LEU A 177 -5.35 -8.03 31.57
CA LEU A 177 -5.42 -8.99 30.48
C LEU A 177 -4.05 -9.64 30.25
N VAL A 178 -4.04 -10.89 29.81
CA VAL A 178 -2.81 -11.60 29.42
C VAL A 178 -2.29 -10.98 28.12
N TRP A 179 -0.98 -10.80 28.03
CA TRP A 179 -0.30 -10.28 26.85
C TRP A 179 0.25 -11.44 26.04
N ASP A 180 -0.42 -11.76 24.93
CA ASP A 180 -0.09 -12.89 24.05
C ASP A 180 0.33 -12.43 22.63
N PHE A 181 0.63 -11.13 22.46
CA PHE A 181 1.03 -10.53 21.18
C PHE A 181 2.50 -10.06 21.21
N SER A 182 3.35 -10.79 21.92
CA SER A 182 4.74 -10.35 22.10
C SER A 182 5.56 -10.52 20.82
N SER A 183 5.32 -11.58 20.05
CA SER A 183 6.07 -11.88 18.84
C SER A 183 5.85 -10.80 17.77
N GLU A 184 4.61 -10.37 17.58
CA GLU A 184 4.20 -9.46 16.51
C GLU A 184 4.63 -8.04 16.78
N VAL A 185 4.46 -7.57 18.03
CA VAL A 185 4.91 -6.23 18.42
C VAL A 185 6.43 -6.12 18.32
N VAL A 186 7.18 -7.16 18.70
CA VAL A 186 8.64 -7.17 18.54
C VAL A 186 9.05 -7.09 17.07
N ILE A 187 8.38 -7.83 16.18
CA ILE A 187 8.67 -7.80 14.74
C ILE A 187 8.33 -6.43 14.14
N VAL A 188 7.19 -5.84 14.50
CA VAL A 188 6.81 -4.48 14.07
C VAL A 188 7.84 -3.46 14.56
N CYS A 189 8.25 -3.52 15.83
CA CYS A 189 9.30 -2.66 16.37
C CYS A 189 10.63 -2.82 15.62
N LEU A 190 11.03 -4.04 15.31
CA LEU A 190 12.25 -4.32 14.54
C LEU A 190 12.19 -3.68 13.16
N VAL A 191 11.09 -3.88 12.42
CA VAL A 191 10.88 -3.30 11.09
C VAL A 191 10.93 -1.77 11.14
N VAL A 192 10.28 -1.16 12.14
CA VAL A 192 10.28 0.29 12.35
C VAL A 192 11.68 0.82 12.67
N ILE A 193 12.46 0.12 13.51
CA ILE A 193 13.83 0.51 13.83
C ILE A 193 14.72 0.41 12.59
N VAL A 194 14.65 -0.68 11.84
CA VAL A 194 15.44 -0.87 10.61
C VAL A 194 15.11 0.21 9.59
N MET A 195 13.83 0.43 9.30
CA MET A 195 13.40 1.48 8.36
C MET A 195 13.75 2.89 8.88
N GLY A 196 13.57 3.15 10.17
CA GLY A 196 13.90 4.42 10.81
C GLY A 196 15.39 4.73 10.73
N LEU A 197 16.27 3.74 10.96
CA LEU A 197 17.71 3.88 10.81
C LEU A 197 18.09 4.13 9.34
N LEU A 198 17.58 3.33 8.40
CA LEU A 198 17.84 3.51 6.96
C LEU A 198 17.40 4.89 6.46
N ALA A 199 16.26 5.38 6.94
CA ALA A 199 15.73 6.70 6.65
C ALA A 199 16.57 7.81 7.29
N SER A 200 17.04 7.63 8.53
CA SER A 200 17.79 8.64 9.28
C SER A 200 19.09 9.08 8.59
N PHE A 201 19.76 8.16 7.89
CA PHE A 201 21.01 8.47 7.18
C PHE A 201 20.82 9.33 5.92
N ARG A 202 19.58 9.60 5.48
CA ARG A 202 19.30 10.28 4.21
C ARG A 202 18.27 11.40 4.36
N ARG A 203 18.58 12.57 3.77
CA ARG A 203 17.67 13.72 3.71
C ARG A 203 16.74 13.70 2.49
N ILE A 204 17.03 12.87 1.50
CA ILE A 204 16.26 12.75 0.25
C ILE A 204 15.97 11.26 0.07
N PHE A 205 14.69 10.91 -0.08
CA PHE A 205 14.22 9.54 -0.24
C PHE A 205 14.14 9.17 -1.73
N PRO A 206 15.08 8.37 -2.26
CA PRO A 206 15.00 7.86 -3.62
C PRO A 206 13.97 6.74 -3.75
N THR A 207 13.39 6.58 -4.94
CA THR A 207 12.30 5.60 -5.21
C THR A 207 12.68 4.14 -4.91
N TRP A 208 13.96 3.76 -4.96
CA TRP A 208 14.38 2.39 -4.60
C TRP A 208 14.16 2.07 -3.10
N MET A 209 14.12 3.08 -2.22
CA MET A 209 13.77 2.87 -0.81
C MET A 209 12.31 2.42 -0.66
N ALA A 210 11.41 2.83 -1.55
CA ALA A 210 10.04 2.31 -1.58
C ALA A 210 10.03 0.81 -1.90
N GLY A 211 10.90 0.36 -2.81
CA GLY A 211 11.06 -1.07 -3.12
C GLY A 211 11.50 -1.89 -1.90
N ILE A 212 12.44 -1.37 -1.10
CA ILE A 212 12.86 -2.01 0.15
C ILE A 212 11.70 -2.08 1.15
N ALA A 213 10.98 -0.97 1.34
CA ALA A 213 9.83 -0.93 2.23
C ALA A 213 8.76 -1.95 1.82
N LEU A 214 8.45 -2.03 0.52
CA LEU A 214 7.47 -2.97 -0.03
C LEU A 214 7.88 -4.43 0.14
N ILE A 215 9.17 -4.76 0.03
CA ILE A 215 9.66 -6.13 0.24
C ILE A 215 9.74 -6.48 1.74
N LEU A 216 10.01 -5.49 2.59
CA LEU A 216 10.11 -5.73 4.03
C LEU A 216 8.78 -6.13 4.67
N TYR A 217 7.65 -5.68 4.11
CA TYR A 217 6.31 -6.03 4.57
C TYR A 217 5.94 -7.53 4.45
N PRO A 218 6.07 -8.20 3.28
CA PRO A 218 5.85 -9.64 3.20
C PRO A 218 6.91 -10.44 3.98
N ILE A 219 8.14 -9.94 4.10
CA ILE A 219 9.17 -10.55 4.95
C ILE A 219 8.73 -10.53 6.42
N SER A 220 8.21 -9.41 6.92
CA SER A 220 7.75 -9.31 8.30
C SER A 220 6.56 -10.23 8.58
N LEU A 221 5.62 -10.35 7.64
CA LEU A 221 4.51 -11.31 7.76
C LEU A 221 5.00 -12.76 7.79
N GLY A 222 5.98 -13.10 6.94
CA GLY A 222 6.61 -14.41 6.96
C GLY A 222 7.32 -14.70 8.28
N LEU A 223 8.01 -13.72 8.86
CA LEU A 223 8.68 -13.84 10.16
C LEU A 223 7.68 -14.06 11.30
N VAL A 224 6.56 -13.33 11.31
CA VAL A 224 5.50 -13.54 12.32
C VAL A 224 4.95 -14.96 12.20
N ALA A 225 4.61 -15.39 10.98
CA ALA A 225 4.11 -16.74 10.75
C ALA A 225 5.10 -17.82 11.21
N ILE A 226 6.42 -17.63 11.00
CA ILE A 226 7.43 -18.56 11.49
C ILE A 226 7.49 -18.57 13.01
N LEU A 227 7.46 -17.40 13.66
CA LEU A 227 7.53 -17.30 15.12
C LEU A 227 6.32 -17.97 15.79
N ASP A 228 5.11 -17.71 15.28
CA ASP A 228 3.88 -18.27 15.84
C ASP A 228 3.75 -19.77 15.53
N TYR A 229 3.86 -20.17 14.27
CA TYR A 229 3.53 -21.55 13.86
C TYR A 229 4.68 -22.55 14.05
N VAL A 230 5.94 -22.10 14.04
CA VAL A 230 7.12 -23.00 14.12
C VAL A 230 7.77 -22.93 15.49
N VAL A 231 7.88 -21.74 16.08
CA VAL A 231 8.57 -21.55 17.37
C VAL A 231 7.59 -21.60 18.54
N GLY A 232 6.30 -21.30 18.32
CA GLY A 232 5.27 -21.30 19.36
C GLY A 232 5.48 -20.19 20.39
N TRP A 233 5.99 -19.04 19.95
CA TRP A 233 6.21 -17.89 20.81
C TRP A 233 4.96 -17.01 20.82
N GLU A 234 4.15 -17.12 21.88
CA GLU A 234 3.05 -16.19 22.24
C GLU A 234 3.57 -15.06 23.17
#